data_AF-A0A1I0ILP8-F1
#
_entry.id   AF-A0A1I0ILP8-F1
#
_cell.length_a   1.000
_cell.length_b   1.000
_cell.length_c   1.000
_cell.angle_alpha   90.00
_cell.angle_beta   90.00
_cell.angle_gamma   90.00
#
_symmetry.space_group_name_H-M   'P 1'
#
loop_
_entity.id
_entity.type
_entity.pdbx_description
1 polymer ?
#
loop_
_entity_poly.entity_id
_entity_poly.type
_entity_poly.pdbx_seq_one_letter_code
_entity_poly.pdbx_strand_id
1 'polypeptide(L)'
;MEEHFWTSGADNARATTATNAVMVFPYPPDILQGDQIWTHLRENTGWRTVVMSERRVMRCHDIAILTYRASAEKADVPIYEALCTSTYLNDEGIWLRISHQQTAVS
;
A
#
# COMPACT_ATOMS: atom_id res chain seq x y z
N MET A 1 -4.56 6.64 -6.99
CA MET A 1 -3.73 6.74 -5.77
C MET A 1 -3.19 5.37 -5.38
N GLU A 2 -4.00 4.42 -4.89
CA GLU A 2 -3.48 3.14 -4.36
C GLU A 2 -2.57 2.38 -5.34
N GLU A 3 -2.96 2.30 -6.63
CA GLU A 3 -2.17 1.64 -7.67
C GLU A 3 -0.75 2.22 -7.83
N HIS A 4 -0.57 3.53 -7.57
CA HIS A 4 0.74 4.17 -7.64
C HIS A 4 1.67 3.71 -6.51
N PHE A 5 1.17 3.28 -5.35
CA PHE A 5 2.04 2.73 -4.31
C PHE A 5 2.69 1.39 -4.71
N TRP A 6 2.12 0.72 -5.72
CA TRP A 6 2.69 -0.50 -6.29
C TRP A 6 3.66 -0.20 -7.42
N THR A 7 3.23 0.65 -8.37
CA THR A 7 3.93 0.83 -9.66
C THR A 7 4.85 2.04 -9.70
N SER A 8 4.73 2.97 -8.76
CA SER A 8 5.56 4.17 -8.69
C SER A 8 6.64 4.02 -7.61
N GLY A 9 7.77 4.71 -7.81
CA GLY A 9 8.87 4.74 -6.85
C GLY A 9 8.51 5.44 -5.54
N ALA A 10 9.38 5.26 -4.53
CA ALA A 10 9.19 5.72 -3.15
C ALA A 10 8.87 7.24 -3.02
N ASP A 11 9.33 8.07 -3.95
CA ASP A 11 9.15 9.53 -3.87
C ASP A 11 7.68 9.95 -4.00
N ASN A 12 6.92 9.34 -4.92
CA ASN A 12 5.48 9.63 -5.06
C ASN A 12 4.66 9.10 -3.88
N ALA A 13 5.12 7.98 -3.30
CA ALA A 13 4.47 7.38 -2.14
C ALA A 13 4.60 8.29 -0.89
N ARG A 14 5.70 9.04 -0.77
CA ARG A 14 5.97 9.91 0.39
C ARG A 14 5.01 11.09 0.51
N ALA A 15 4.65 11.71 -0.61
CA ALA A 15 3.73 12.85 -0.61
C ALA A 15 2.29 12.48 -0.20
N THR A 16 1.92 11.20 -0.28
CA THR A 16 0.55 10.70 -0.05
C THR A 16 0.47 9.68 1.08
N THR A 17 1.51 9.60 1.92
CA THR A 17 1.56 8.76 3.13
C THR A 17 1.79 9.66 4.34
N ALA A 18 1.03 9.46 5.41
CA ALA A 18 1.20 10.24 6.63
C ALA A 18 2.56 9.97 7.30
N THR A 19 3.15 10.98 7.94
CA THR A 19 4.48 10.90 8.58
C THR A 19 4.60 9.75 9.59
N ASN A 20 3.52 9.44 10.32
CA ASN A 20 3.47 8.36 11.31
C ASN A 20 2.60 7.18 10.87
N ALA A 21 2.48 6.96 9.55
CA ALA A 21 1.74 5.82 9.03
C ALA A 21 2.30 4.50 9.56
N VAL A 22 1.44 3.49 9.70
CA VAL A 22 1.80 2.14 10.13
C VAL A 22 1.46 1.14 9.03
N MET A 23 2.42 0.29 8.67
CA MET A 23 2.24 -0.71 7.64
C MET A 23 2.59 -2.11 8.14
N VAL A 24 1.85 -3.12 7.69
CA VAL A 24 2.07 -4.52 8.03
C VAL A 24 2.27 -5.31 6.73
N PHE A 25 3.44 -5.93 6.58
CA PHE A 25 3.80 -6.71 5.40
C PHE A 25 3.97 -8.21 5.74
N PRO A 26 3.79 -9.11 4.76
CA PRO A 26 3.92 -10.56 4.96
C PRO A 26 5.37 -11.00 5.20
N TYR A 27 5.54 -12.29 5.54
CA TYR A 27 6.80 -12.84 6.07
C TYR A 27 8.06 -12.44 5.28
N PRO A 28 9.17 -12.05 5.96
CA PRO A 28 9.29 -11.93 7.42
C PRO A 28 8.37 -10.83 7.97
N PRO A 29 7.48 -11.14 8.94
CA PRO A 29 6.41 -10.24 9.33
C PRO A 29 7.03 -9.03 9.99
N ASP A 30 6.78 -7.86 9.42
CA ASP A 30 7.31 -6.62 9.94
C ASP A 30 6.20 -5.58 10.05
N ILE A 31 6.21 -4.87 11.18
CA ILE A 31 5.35 -3.72 11.44
C ILE A 31 6.24 -2.50 11.29
N LEU A 32 6.02 -1.78 10.20
CA LEU A 32 6.83 -0.62 9.85
C LEU A 32 6.08 0.66 10.21
N GLN A 33 6.79 1.61 10.81
CA GLN A 33 6.23 2.91 11.12
C GLN A 33 7.14 4.04 10.63
N GLY A 34 6.52 5.10 10.11
CA GLY A 34 7.20 6.31 9.68
C GLY A 34 8.35 6.01 8.72
N ASP A 35 9.57 6.45 9.05
CA ASP A 35 10.70 6.34 8.13
C ASP A 35 11.17 4.90 7.84
N GLN A 36 10.81 3.92 8.68
CA GLN A 36 11.10 2.51 8.43
C GLN A 36 10.43 2.00 7.15
N ILE A 37 9.26 2.57 6.82
CA ILE A 37 8.50 2.25 5.60
C ILE A 37 9.32 2.54 4.36
N TRP A 38 10.06 3.66 4.32
CA TRP A 38 10.81 4.06 3.13
C TRP A 38 11.98 3.13 2.83
N THR A 39 12.64 2.62 3.87
CA THR A 39 13.71 1.64 3.70
C THR A 39 13.17 0.35 3.10
N HIS A 40 12.08 -0.17 3.65
CA HIS A 40 11.44 -1.38 3.13
C HIS A 40 10.91 -1.20 1.71
N LEU A 41 10.25 -0.07 1.42
CA LEU A 41 9.70 0.19 0.08
C LEU A 41 10.82 0.30 -0.97
N ARG A 42 11.95 0.93 -0.67
CA ARG A 42 13.07 1.00 -1.63
C ARG A 42 13.59 -0.38 -2.04
N GLU A 43 13.54 -1.36 -1.15
CA GLU A 43 14.03 -2.71 -1.40
C GLU A 43 12.97 -3.62 -2.06
N ASN A 44 11.68 -3.36 -1.79
CA ASN A 44 10.59 -4.29 -2.15
C ASN A 44 9.58 -3.75 -3.18
N THR A 45 9.69 -2.48 -3.59
CA THR A 45 8.88 -1.89 -4.68
C THR A 45 9.55 -2.07 -6.05
N GLY A 46 8.88 -1.62 -7.11
CA GLY A 46 9.31 -1.83 -8.50
C GLY A 46 8.40 -2.76 -9.31
N TRP A 47 7.15 -2.89 -8.88
CA TRP A 47 6.14 -3.61 -9.67
C TRP A 47 5.91 -2.88 -10.99
N ARG A 48 5.89 -3.61 -12.09
CA ARG A 48 5.57 -3.08 -13.42
C ARG A 48 4.08 -2.83 -13.54
N THR A 49 3.28 -3.76 -13.03
CA THR A 49 1.82 -3.71 -13.09
C THR A 49 1.24 -4.19 -11.77
N VAL A 50 0.03 -3.71 -11.47
CA VAL A 50 -0.84 -4.28 -10.45
C VAL A 50 -2.26 -4.27 -10.99
N VAL A 51 -2.94 -5.40 -10.90
CA VAL A 51 -4.39 -5.51 -11.13
C VAL A 51 -5.07 -5.58 -9.77
N MET A 52 -6.01 -4.67 -9.53
CA MET A 52 -6.80 -4.64 -8.30
C MET A 52 -8.22 -5.15 -8.56
N SER A 53 -8.54 -6.32 -8.01
CA SER A 53 -9.87 -6.92 -8.09
C SER A 53 -10.55 -6.92 -6.71
N GLU A 54 -11.84 -7.29 -6.68
CA GLU A 54 -12.64 -7.37 -5.45
C GLU A 54 -12.62 -6.09 -4.58
N ARG A 55 -12.48 -4.93 -5.25
CA ARG A 55 -12.35 -3.63 -4.59
C ARG A 55 -13.61 -3.28 -3.80
N ARG A 56 -13.44 -2.93 -2.52
CA ARG A 56 -14.50 -2.38 -1.67
C ARG A 56 -13.99 -1.11 -1.02
N VAL A 57 -14.86 -0.11 -0.94
CA VAL A 57 -14.57 1.18 -0.30
C VAL A 57 -15.63 1.44 0.75
N MET A 58 -15.19 1.75 1.96
CA MET A 58 -16.02 2.34 3.01
C MET A 58 -15.50 3.75 3.26
N ARG A 59 -16.40 4.72 3.36
CA ARG A 59 -16.05 6.09 3.75
C ARG A 59 -16.91 6.51 4.95
N CYS A 60 -16.26 7.09 5.95
CA CYS A 60 -16.90 7.63 7.13
C CYS A 60 -16.19 8.94 7.51
N HIS A 61 -16.87 10.07 7.33
CA HIS A 61 -16.28 11.41 7.50
C HIS A 61 -15.00 11.56 6.66
N ASP A 62 -13.90 11.86 7.34
CA ASP A 62 -12.57 12.07 6.77
C ASP A 62 -11.77 10.76 6.66
N ILE A 63 -12.37 9.61 6.99
CA ILE A 63 -11.71 8.31 6.86
C ILE A 63 -12.26 7.56 5.66
N ALA A 64 -11.36 6.94 4.89
CA ALA A 64 -11.71 5.95 3.87
C ALA A 64 -10.92 4.67 4.08
N ILE A 65 -11.59 3.52 3.97
CA ILE A 65 -10.96 2.20 3.95
C ILE A 65 -11.14 1.62 2.56
N LEU A 66 -10.04 1.19 1.95
CA LEU A 66 -10.00 0.47 0.69
C LEU A 66 -9.51 -0.95 0.94
N THR A 67 -10.29 -1.96 0.57
CA THR A 67 -9.84 -3.35 0.54
C THR A 67 -9.83 -3.85 -0.90
N TYR A 68 -8.87 -4.70 -1.26
CA TYR A 68 -8.76 -5.26 -2.60
C TYR A 68 -7.90 -6.52 -2.61
N ARG A 69 -8.03 -7.30 -3.68
CA ARG A 69 -7.06 -8.32 -4.07
C ARG A 69 -6.10 -7.72 -5.09
N ALA A 70 -4.81 -7.85 -4.84
CA ALA A 70 -3.74 -7.43 -5.73
C ALA A 70 -3.20 -8.64 -6.49
N SER A 71 -2.96 -8.47 -7.79
CA SER A 71 -2.15 -9.34 -8.63
C SER A 71 -1.06 -8.48 -9.26
N ALA A 72 0.18 -8.62 -8.83
CA ALA A 72 1.28 -7.72 -9.18
C ALA A 72 2.42 -8.46 -9.90
N GLU A 73 2.98 -7.81 -10.91
CA GLU A 73 4.06 -8.36 -11.74
C GLU A 73 5.33 -7.51 -11.61
N LYS A 74 6.48 -8.17 -11.41
CA LYS A 74 7.82 -7.57 -11.54
C LYS A 74 8.75 -8.55 -12.23
N ALA A 75 9.87 -8.05 -12.75
CA ALA A 75 10.81 -8.88 -13.49
C ALA A 75 11.34 -10.05 -12.62
N ASP A 76 11.52 -11.20 -13.26
CA ASP A 76 12.26 -12.35 -12.72
C ASP A 76 11.69 -12.96 -11.42
N VAL A 77 10.41 -12.70 -11.11
CA VAL A 77 9.68 -13.34 -10.02
C VAL A 77 8.27 -13.77 -10.46
N PRO A 78 7.64 -14.75 -9.79
CA PRO A 78 6.24 -15.08 -10.00
C PRO A 78 5.29 -13.91 -9.72
N ILE A 79 4.10 -13.97 -10.30
CA ILE A 79 3.00 -13.05 -9.95
C ILE A 79 2.78 -13.10 -8.45
N TYR A 80 2.78 -11.92 -7.82
CA TYR A 80 2.51 -11.78 -6.41
C TYR A 80 1.05 -11.47 -6.17
N GLU A 81 0.40 -12.34 -5.40
CA GLU A 81 -1.00 -12.21 -5.01
C GLU A 81 -1.09 -11.79 -3.55
N ALA A 82 -1.93 -10.78 -3.26
CA ALA A 82 -2.12 -10.32 -1.88
C ALA A 82 -3.55 -9.82 -1.63
N LEU A 83 -4.09 -10.09 -0.46
CA LEU A 83 -5.23 -9.35 0.08
C LEU A 83 -4.72 -8.11 0.80
N CYS A 84 -5.27 -6.96 0.45
CA CYS A 84 -4.76 -5.68 0.90
C CYS A 84 -5.86 -4.84 1.54
N THR A 85 -5.48 -4.11 2.59
CA THR A 85 -6.32 -3.09 3.23
C THR A 85 -5.51 -1.81 3.40
N SER A 86 -6.06 -0.68 2.96
CA SER A 86 -5.49 0.65 3.13
C SER A 86 -6.49 1.56 3.82
N THR A 87 -6.03 2.28 4.83
CA THR A 87 -6.81 3.33 5.48
C THR A 87 -6.24 4.69 5.12
N TYR A 88 -7.13 5.62 4.83
CA TYR A 88 -6.82 6.97 4.43
C TYR A 88 -7.52 7.98 5.33
N LEU A 89 -6.83 9.09 5.58
CA LEU A 89 -7.35 10.30 6.21
C LEU A 89 -7.45 11.40 5.15
N ASN A 90 -8.57 12.11 5.12
CA ASN A 90 -8.72 13.38 4.44
C ASN A 90 -8.26 14.47 5.40
N ASP A 91 -7.14 15.08 5.09
CA ASP A 91 -6.59 16.23 5.79
C ASP A 91 -6.80 17.46 4.91
N GLU A 92 -7.88 18.21 5.18
CA GLU A 92 -8.26 19.43 4.46
C GLU A 92 -8.30 19.28 2.93
N GLY A 93 -8.85 18.16 2.44
CA GLY A 93 -8.95 17.85 1.01
C GLY A 93 -7.78 17.03 0.46
N ILE A 94 -6.71 16.84 1.21
CA ILE A 94 -5.56 16.00 0.85
C ILE A 94 -5.77 14.61 1.44
N TRP A 95 -5.71 13.56 0.62
CA TRP A 95 -5.81 12.19 1.12
C TRP A 95 -4.43 11.63 1.44
N LEU A 96 -4.25 11.20 2.68
CA LEU A 96 -3.03 10.59 3.19
C LEU A 96 -3.30 9.13 3.59
N ARG A 97 -2.48 8.20 3.12
CA ARG A 97 -2.49 6.82 3.61
C ARG A 97 -1.91 6.78 5.02
N ILE A 98 -2.73 6.42 5.99
CA ILE A 98 -2.35 6.35 7.42
C ILE A 98 -2.06 4.92 7.85
N SER A 99 -2.62 3.92 7.17
CA SER A 99 -2.24 2.53 7.37
C SER A 99 -2.36 1.69 6.10
N HIS A 100 -1.57 0.62 6.04
CA HIS A 100 -1.62 -0.37 4.97
C HIS A 100 -1.30 -1.76 5.52
N GLN A 101 -2.00 -2.78 5.05
CA GLN A 101 -1.67 -4.17 5.33
C GLN A 101 -1.72 -4.98 4.05
N GLN A 102 -0.79 -5.92 3.92
CA GLN A 102 -0.82 -6.98 2.92
C GLN A 102 -0.80 -8.35 3.60
N THR A 103 -1.64 -9.25 3.10
CA THR A 103 -1.61 -10.67 3.41
C THR A 103 -1.34 -11.41 2.10
N ALA A 104 -0.15 -11.97 1.94
CA ALA A 104 0.19 -12.76 0.76
C ALA A 104 -0.79 -13.94 0.62
N VAL A 105 -1.24 -14.19 -0.60
CA VAL A 105 -2.09 -15.32 -0.94
C VAL A 105 -1.25 -16.29 -1.75
N SER A 106 -1.21 -17.55 -1.32
CA SER A 106 -0.48 -18.64 -1.97
C SER A 106 -1.21 -19.17 -3.20
#